data_AF-A0A9D7LEG5-F1
#
_entry.id   AF-A0A9D7LEG5-F1
#
_cell.length_a   1.000
_cell.length_b   1.000
_cell.length_c   1.000
_cell.angle_alpha   90.00
_cell.angle_beta   90.00
_cell.angle_gamma   90.00
#
_symmetry.space_group_name_H-M   'P 1'
#
loop_
_entity.id
_entity.type
_entity.pdbx_description
1 polymer ?
#
loop_
_entity_poly.entity_id
_entity_poly.type
_entity_poly.pdbx_seq_one_letter_code
_entity_poly.pdbx_strand_id
1 'polypeptide(L)'
;MKYKILLTLSLSALVLAGCSKSERAEAKADIKEAYVDTKAAVADAWTDLKDYTFEKRSDFTTRTAAMTAKLDAEVSELQASYAADKASASRKAAMEELKNSRAELGEKLAALGNATSDTWASAKASVIAAWDRTEAAYKKAKADNS
;
A
#
# COMPACT_ATOMS: atom_id res chain seq x y z
N MET A 1 1.41 -22.96 -39.82
CA MET A 1 1.36 -22.97 -38.34
C MET A 1 2.36 -21.92 -37.87
N LYS A 2 2.11 -20.94 -37.00
CA LYS A 2 1.00 -20.51 -36.16
C LYS A 2 1.23 -18.99 -35.91
N TYR A 3 0.12 -18.25 -35.91
CA TYR A 3 -0.20 -16.85 -35.51
C TYR A 3 0.91 -15.99 -34.88
N LYS A 4 1.25 -14.80 -35.42
CA LYS A 4 0.53 -13.50 -35.26
C LYS A 4 0.24 -13.15 -33.79
N ILE A 5 1.00 -12.22 -33.19
CA ILE A 5 0.49 -11.10 -32.38
C ILE A 5 1.45 -9.91 -32.53
N LEU A 6 1.00 -8.87 -33.25
CA LEU A 6 1.53 -7.51 -33.19
C LEU A 6 0.87 -6.84 -31.98
N LEU A 7 1.63 -6.51 -30.95
CA LEU A 7 1.15 -5.75 -29.79
C LEU A 7 1.41 -4.26 -30.07
N THR A 8 0.48 -3.64 -30.78
CA THR A 8 0.43 -2.19 -30.96
C THR A 8 0.02 -1.54 -29.64
N LEU A 9 0.96 -0.81 -29.04
CA LEU A 9 0.75 0.04 -27.88
C LEU A 9 0.02 1.32 -28.35
N SER A 10 -1.29 1.22 -28.53
CA SER A 10 -2.14 2.37 -28.86
C SER A 10 -2.53 3.11 -27.57
N LEU A 11 -1.76 4.13 -27.24
CA LEU A 11 -2.11 5.14 -26.25
C LEU A 11 -3.18 6.07 -26.86
N SER A 12 -4.45 5.68 -26.74
CA SER A 12 -5.57 6.54 -27.14
C SER A 12 -6.02 7.36 -25.94
N ALA A 13 -5.60 8.63 -25.90
CA ALA A 13 -6.27 9.64 -25.10
C ALA A 13 -7.67 9.89 -25.69
N LEU A 14 -8.73 9.49 -24.98
CA LEU A 14 -10.09 9.86 -25.34
C LEU A 14 -10.62 10.92 -24.37
N VAL A 15 -10.84 12.09 -24.96
CA VAL A 15 -11.59 13.22 -24.42
C VAL A 15 -13.05 12.82 -24.17
N LEU A 16 -13.59 13.32 -23.06
CA LEU A 16 -14.97 13.13 -22.59
C LEU A 16 -16.00 13.75 -23.55
N ALA A 17 -16.90 12.94 -24.10
CA ALA A 17 -18.29 13.32 -24.39
C ALA A 17 -19.12 12.05 -24.71
N GLY A 18 -19.84 11.53 -23.71
CA GLY A 18 -20.88 10.51 -23.91
C GLY A 18 -20.55 9.09 -23.39
N CYS A 19 -20.33 8.92 -22.08
CA CYS A 19 -20.30 7.57 -21.50
C CYS A 19 -21.73 7.01 -21.40
N SER A 20 -22.00 5.91 -22.11
CA SER A 20 -23.13 5.05 -21.78
C SER A 20 -22.92 4.40 -20.39
N LYS A 21 -24.01 4.08 -19.69
CA LYS A 21 -23.98 3.54 -18.31
C LYS A 21 -23.20 2.21 -18.20
N SER A 22 -23.06 1.49 -19.31
CA SER A 22 -22.39 0.20 -19.41
C SER A 22 -20.86 0.33 -19.44
N GLU A 23 -20.31 1.24 -20.25
CA GLU A 23 -18.85 1.46 -20.34
C GLU A 23 -18.26 2.02 -19.03
N ARG A 24 -19.05 2.81 -18.28
CA ARG A 24 -18.66 3.31 -16.96
C ARG A 24 -18.71 2.23 -15.87
N ALA A 25 -19.50 1.17 -16.08
CA ALA A 25 -19.54 0.02 -15.18
C ALA A 25 -18.36 -0.92 -15.44
N GLU A 26 -18.01 -1.13 -16.71
CA GLU A 26 -16.83 -1.90 -17.13
C GLU A 26 -15.53 -1.21 -16.68
N ALA A 27 -15.36 0.09 -16.93
CA ALA A 27 -14.19 0.83 -16.45
C ALA A 27 -14.05 0.84 -14.92
N LYS A 28 -15.17 0.84 -14.17
CA LYS A 28 -15.14 0.72 -12.70
C LYS A 28 -14.85 -0.70 -12.24
N ALA A 29 -15.29 -1.71 -12.97
CA ALA A 29 -14.98 -3.11 -12.69
C ALA A 29 -13.50 -3.39 -12.95
N ASP A 30 -12.95 -2.93 -14.09
CA ASP A 30 -11.54 -3.06 -14.43
C ASP A 30 -10.63 -2.33 -13.43
N ILE A 31 -11.00 -1.11 -13.01
CA ILE A 31 -10.27 -0.38 -11.95
C ILE A 31 -10.35 -1.14 -10.63
N LYS A 32 -11.51 -1.72 -10.28
CA LYS A 32 -11.68 -2.47 -9.03
C LYS A 32 -10.91 -3.79 -9.05
N GLU A 33 -10.88 -4.48 -10.18
CA GLU A 33 -10.15 -5.72 -10.38
C GLU A 33 -8.64 -5.46 -10.38
N ALA A 34 -8.15 -4.47 -11.14
CA ALA A 34 -6.77 -4.02 -11.08
C ALA A 34 -6.36 -3.57 -9.67
N TYR A 35 -7.24 -2.87 -8.95
CA TYR A 35 -6.99 -2.46 -7.56
C TYR A 35 -6.91 -3.65 -6.59
N VAL A 36 -7.79 -4.64 -6.74
CA VAL A 36 -7.79 -5.88 -5.94
C VAL A 36 -6.54 -6.72 -6.24
N ASP A 37 -6.18 -6.87 -7.51
CA ASP A 37 -5.01 -7.63 -7.96
C ASP A 37 -3.72 -6.96 -7.45
N THR A 38 -3.66 -5.63 -7.46
CA THR A 38 -2.54 -4.87 -6.86
C THR A 38 -2.49 -5.03 -5.33
N LYS A 39 -3.62 -5.27 -4.65
CA LYS A 39 -3.65 -5.48 -3.20
C LYS A 39 -3.18 -6.89 -2.82
N ALA A 40 -3.59 -7.90 -3.59
CA ALA A 40 -3.11 -9.27 -3.46
C ALA A 40 -1.60 -9.35 -3.76
N ALA A 41 -1.14 -8.72 -4.84
CA ALA A 41 0.27 -8.67 -5.20
C ALA A 41 1.13 -7.99 -4.12
N VAL A 42 0.61 -6.97 -3.42
CA VAL A 42 1.31 -6.32 -2.30
C VAL A 42 1.36 -7.24 -1.07
N ALA A 43 0.31 -8.01 -0.79
CA ALA A 43 0.28 -8.97 0.31
C ALA A 43 1.22 -10.17 0.06
N ASP A 44 1.24 -10.69 -1.16
CA ASP A 44 2.16 -11.75 -1.58
C ASP A 44 3.61 -11.26 -1.56
N ALA A 45 3.87 -10.08 -2.12
CA ALA A 45 5.19 -9.46 -2.05
C ALA A 45 5.64 -9.29 -0.59
N TRP A 46 4.76 -8.83 0.30
CA TRP A 46 5.08 -8.67 1.72
C TRP A 46 5.48 -9.99 2.38
N THR A 47 4.78 -11.07 2.06
CA THR A 47 5.05 -12.41 2.60
C THR A 47 6.46 -12.87 2.20
N ASP A 48 6.82 -12.70 0.93
CA ASP A 48 8.16 -13.07 0.42
C ASP A 48 9.29 -12.26 1.08
N LEU A 49 9.04 -10.98 1.40
CA LEU A 49 10.03 -10.13 2.08
C LEU A 49 10.41 -10.66 3.47
N LYS A 50 9.50 -11.36 4.15
CA LYS A 50 9.72 -11.83 5.53
C LYS A 50 10.89 -12.80 5.63
N ASP A 51 11.21 -13.51 4.55
CA ASP A 51 12.29 -14.51 4.51
C ASP A 51 13.65 -13.94 4.08
N TYR A 52 13.75 -12.65 3.74
CA TYR A 52 14.98 -12.08 3.20
C TYR A 52 16.12 -12.03 4.22
N THR A 53 17.27 -12.60 3.84
CA THR A 53 18.50 -12.56 4.63
C THR A 53 19.23 -11.21 4.45
N PHE A 54 20.33 -11.00 5.19
CA PHE A 54 21.09 -9.74 5.12
C PHE A 54 21.71 -9.49 3.73
N GLU A 55 22.02 -10.56 2.98
CA GLU A 55 22.49 -10.48 1.60
C GLU A 55 21.45 -9.82 0.69
N LYS A 56 20.16 -9.98 1.01
CA LYS A 56 19.02 -9.40 0.29
C LYS A 56 18.54 -8.07 0.87
N ARG A 57 19.27 -7.45 1.81
CA ARG A 57 18.86 -6.21 2.48
C ARG A 57 18.52 -5.07 1.53
N SER A 58 19.27 -4.93 0.43
CA SER A 58 19.00 -3.87 -0.57
C SER A 58 17.64 -4.08 -1.24
N ASP A 59 17.33 -5.31 -1.60
CA ASP A 59 16.05 -5.68 -2.20
C ASP A 59 14.91 -5.50 -1.18
N PHE A 60 15.12 -5.93 0.07
CA PHE A 60 14.15 -5.73 1.16
C PHE A 60 13.85 -4.24 1.36
N THR A 61 14.89 -3.41 1.49
CA THR A 61 14.75 -1.96 1.71
C THR A 61 14.01 -1.30 0.55
N THR A 62 14.37 -1.63 -0.69
CA THR A 62 13.74 -1.07 -1.89
C THR A 62 12.25 -1.42 -1.95
N ARG A 63 11.92 -2.69 -1.75
CA ARG A 63 10.52 -3.15 -1.80
C ARG A 63 9.69 -2.59 -0.66
N THR A 64 10.24 -2.55 0.56
CA THR A 64 9.55 -1.98 1.72
C THR A 64 9.32 -0.47 1.55
N ALA A 65 10.27 0.26 0.96
CA ALA A 65 10.10 1.67 0.64
C ALA A 65 8.98 1.89 -0.38
N ALA A 66 8.92 1.08 -1.44
CA ALA A 66 7.84 1.15 -2.44
C ALA A 66 6.45 0.86 -1.82
N MET A 67 6.36 -0.15 -0.95
CA MET A 67 5.14 -0.47 -0.22
C MET A 67 4.72 0.66 0.72
N THR A 68 5.68 1.25 1.45
CA THR A 68 5.42 2.39 2.35
C THR A 68 4.94 3.62 1.58
N ALA A 69 5.54 3.92 0.43
CA ALA A 69 5.10 5.03 -0.43
C ALA A 69 3.66 4.83 -0.94
N LYS A 70 3.28 3.60 -1.30
CA LYS A 70 1.89 3.27 -1.68
C LYS A 70 0.93 3.49 -0.51
N LEU A 71 1.28 3.00 0.68
CA LEU A 71 0.48 3.19 1.88
C LEU A 71 0.32 4.69 2.20
N ASP A 72 1.39 5.47 2.09
CA ASP A 72 1.37 6.92 2.34
C ASP A 72 0.43 7.66 1.38
N ALA A 73 0.36 7.25 0.11
CA ALA A 73 -0.62 7.79 -0.84
C ALA A 73 -2.06 7.46 -0.41
N GLU A 74 -2.34 6.21 -0.06
CA GLU A 74 -3.67 5.80 0.42
C GLU A 74 -4.07 6.51 1.73
N VAL A 75 -3.12 6.73 2.64
CA VAL A 75 -3.36 7.47 3.89
C VAL A 75 -3.60 8.95 3.61
N SER A 76 -2.91 9.54 2.63
CA SER A 76 -3.14 10.94 2.24
C SER A 76 -4.56 11.13 1.69
N GLU A 77 -5.05 10.19 0.89
CA GLU A 77 -6.45 10.20 0.42
C GLU A 77 -7.44 10.07 1.59
N LEU A 78 -7.16 9.17 2.53
CA LEU A 78 -7.98 9.01 3.74
C LEU A 78 -8.02 10.29 4.57
N GLN A 79 -6.88 10.95 4.76
CA GLN A 79 -6.75 12.21 5.48
C GLN A 79 -7.45 13.37 4.76
N ALA A 80 -7.40 13.43 3.44
CA ALA A 80 -8.11 14.46 2.67
C ALA A 80 -9.63 14.37 2.85
N SER A 81 -10.17 13.15 3.04
CA SER A 81 -11.59 12.93 3.35
C SER A 81 -11.95 13.11 4.83
N TYR A 82 -10.96 13.30 5.70
CA TYR A 82 -11.15 13.31 7.15
C TYR A 82 -11.45 14.71 7.69
N ALA A 83 -12.67 14.91 8.19
CA ALA A 83 -13.07 16.12 8.90
C ALA A 83 -13.09 15.88 10.42
N ALA A 84 -11.98 16.20 11.09
CA ALA A 84 -11.79 15.92 12.52
C ALA A 84 -12.94 16.45 13.40
N ASP A 85 -13.43 17.67 13.15
CA ASP A 85 -14.49 18.29 13.97
C ASP A 85 -15.84 17.57 13.87
N LYS A 86 -16.08 16.85 12.77
CA LYS A 86 -17.31 16.10 12.50
C LYS A 86 -17.16 14.60 12.76
N ALA A 87 -15.94 14.16 13.06
CA ALA A 87 -15.63 12.75 13.24
C ALA A 87 -16.07 12.24 14.63
N SER A 88 -16.55 11.00 14.67
CA SER A 88 -16.82 10.30 15.92
C SER A 88 -15.54 10.11 16.74
N ALA A 89 -15.67 9.86 18.04
CA ALA A 89 -14.54 9.57 18.91
C ALA A 89 -13.74 8.33 18.43
N SER A 90 -14.44 7.28 17.94
CA SER A 90 -13.78 6.10 17.35
C SER A 90 -12.93 6.47 16.14
N ARG A 91 -13.48 7.27 15.23
CA ARG A 91 -12.77 7.69 14.03
C ARG A 91 -11.54 8.55 14.36
N LYS A 92 -11.66 9.46 15.33
CA LYS A 92 -10.51 10.23 15.85
C LYS A 92 -9.43 9.30 16.40
N ALA A 93 -9.81 8.33 17.23
CA ALA A 93 -8.86 7.36 17.79
C ALA A 93 -8.21 6.50 16.71
N ALA A 94 -8.96 6.06 15.69
CA ALA A 94 -8.41 5.27 14.58
C ALA A 94 -7.42 6.07 13.71
N MET A 95 -7.70 7.36 13.47
CA MET A 95 -6.77 8.23 12.73
C MET A 95 -5.50 8.54 13.53
N GLU A 96 -5.60 8.73 14.85
CA GLU A 96 -4.43 8.94 15.71
C GLU A 96 -3.60 7.66 15.83
N GLU A 97 -4.23 6.49 15.97
CA GLU A 97 -3.55 5.19 15.96
C GLU A 97 -2.76 4.99 14.65
N LEU A 98 -3.39 5.27 13.51
CA LEU A 98 -2.73 5.20 12.19
C LEU A 98 -1.53 6.15 12.09
N LYS A 99 -1.66 7.36 12.63
CA LYS A 99 -0.54 8.33 12.65
C LYS A 99 0.62 7.80 13.50
N ASN A 100 0.33 7.29 14.69
CA ASN A 100 1.34 6.78 15.61
C ASN A 100 2.04 5.53 15.07
N SER A 101 1.29 4.59 14.50
CA SER A 101 1.86 3.37 13.92
C SER A 101 2.76 3.69 12.71
N ARG A 102 2.39 4.69 11.89
CA ARG A 102 3.25 5.16 10.77
C ARG A 102 4.56 5.78 11.27
N ALA A 103 4.50 6.56 12.34
CA ALA A 103 5.71 7.10 12.97
C ALA A 103 6.62 5.97 13.48
N GLU A 104 6.06 4.98 14.19
CA GLU A 104 6.80 3.80 14.67
C GLU A 104 7.43 3.04 13.50
N LEU A 105 6.68 2.79 12.41
CA LEU A 105 7.21 2.14 11.20
C LEU A 105 8.39 2.90 10.61
N GLY A 106 8.29 4.23 10.51
CA GLY A 106 9.39 5.09 10.03
C GLY A 106 10.65 4.96 10.88
N GLU A 107 10.50 4.92 12.21
CA GLU A 107 11.62 4.67 13.13
C GLU A 107 12.24 3.29 12.92
N LYS A 108 11.43 2.24 12.77
CA LYS A 108 11.96 0.87 12.56
C LYS A 108 12.66 0.74 11.21
N LEU A 109 12.17 1.41 10.17
CA LEU A 109 12.82 1.46 8.86
C LEU A 109 14.18 2.18 8.93
N ALA A 110 14.25 3.29 9.66
CA ALA A 110 15.51 3.99 9.89
C ALA A 110 16.51 3.12 10.68
N ALA A 111 16.05 2.39 11.69
CA ALA A 111 16.88 1.45 12.44
C ALA A 111 17.36 0.29 11.55
N LEU A 112 16.50 -0.26 10.69
CA LEU A 112 16.85 -1.30 9.73
C LEU A 112 17.95 -0.85 8.76
N GLY A 113 17.92 0.41 8.31
CA GLY A 113 18.95 0.99 7.43
C GLY A 113 20.35 0.99 8.05
N ASN A 114 20.44 0.95 9.39
CA ASN A 114 21.70 0.89 10.13
C ASN A 114 22.03 -0.53 10.63
N ALA A 115 21.23 -1.53 10.30
CA ALA A 115 21.43 -2.89 10.78
C ALA A 115 22.67 -3.53 10.14
N THR A 116 23.44 -4.25 10.96
CA THR A 116 24.52 -5.13 10.50
C THR A 116 23.99 -6.53 10.23
N SER A 117 24.85 -7.43 9.75
CA SER A 117 24.49 -8.85 9.59
C SER A 117 23.94 -9.45 10.89
N ASP A 118 24.57 -9.14 12.03
CA ASP A 118 24.21 -9.70 13.34
C ASP A 118 22.87 -9.14 13.87
N THR A 119 22.55 -7.89 13.55
CA THR A 119 21.30 -7.24 14.01
C THR A 119 20.19 -7.26 12.96
N TRP A 120 20.45 -7.80 11.77
CA TRP A 120 19.50 -7.78 10.66
C TRP A 120 18.19 -8.47 11.00
N ALA A 121 18.26 -9.66 11.57
CA ALA A 121 17.08 -10.47 11.85
C ALA A 121 16.12 -9.76 12.83
N SER A 122 16.65 -9.17 13.90
CA SER A 122 15.85 -8.45 14.91
C SER A 122 15.30 -7.12 14.38
N ALA A 123 16.10 -6.38 13.61
CA ALA A 123 15.66 -5.14 12.99
C ALA A 123 14.56 -5.40 11.94
N LYS A 124 14.71 -6.44 11.10
CA LYS A 124 13.70 -6.88 10.13
C LYS A 124 12.42 -7.31 10.83
N ALA A 125 12.50 -8.11 11.89
CA ALA A 125 11.33 -8.52 12.67
C ALA A 125 10.58 -7.31 13.26
N SER A 126 11.30 -6.28 13.70
CA SER A 126 10.71 -5.03 14.21
C SER A 126 9.97 -4.25 13.12
N VAL A 127 10.55 -4.16 11.91
CA VAL A 127 9.87 -3.56 10.74
C VAL A 127 8.63 -4.36 10.37
N ILE A 128 8.71 -5.70 10.39
CA ILE A 128 7.56 -6.55 10.08
C ILE A 128 6.40 -6.29 11.04
N ALA A 129 6.67 -6.28 12.34
CA ALA A 129 5.66 -6.00 13.34
C ALA A 129 5.05 -4.59 13.22
N ALA A 130 5.89 -3.57 12.96
CA ALA A 130 5.42 -2.20 12.81
C ALA A 130 4.56 -2.02 11.53
N TRP A 131 4.92 -2.71 10.45
CA TRP A 131 4.12 -2.73 9.23
C TRP A 131 2.76 -3.38 9.45
N ASP A 132 2.73 -4.58 10.05
CA ASP A 132 1.48 -5.32 10.29
C ASP A 132 0.53 -4.50 11.19
N ARG A 133 1.06 -3.78 12.20
CA ARG A 133 0.29 -2.81 13.01
C ARG A 133 -0.25 -1.66 12.18
N THR A 134 0.59 -1.07 11.33
CA THR A 134 0.18 0.07 10.50
C THR A 134 -0.89 -0.32 9.50
N GLU A 135 -0.78 -1.49 8.89
CA GLU A 135 -1.79 -2.01 7.97
C GLU A 135 -3.13 -2.24 8.70
N ALA A 136 -3.10 -2.78 9.92
CA ALA A 136 -4.29 -2.94 10.75
C ALA A 136 -4.92 -1.59 11.14
N ALA A 137 -4.11 -0.61 11.54
CA ALA A 137 -4.57 0.74 11.89
C ALA A 137 -5.20 1.43 10.67
N TYR A 138 -4.61 1.29 9.48
CA TYR A 138 -5.17 1.81 8.24
C TYR A 138 -6.51 1.15 7.89
N LYS A 139 -6.61 -0.18 7.98
CA LYS A 139 -7.87 -0.92 7.76
C LYS A 139 -8.97 -0.43 8.71
N LYS A 140 -8.64 -0.22 10.00
CA LYS A 140 -9.57 0.34 10.99
C LYS A 140 -10.00 1.77 10.64
N ALA A 141 -9.05 2.65 10.35
CA ALA A 141 -9.33 4.04 10.00
C ALA A 141 -10.13 4.18 8.70
N LYS A 142 -9.99 3.24 7.77
CA LYS A 142 -10.79 3.16 6.54
C LYS A 142 -12.20 2.62 6.79
N ALA A 143 -12.35 1.59 7.63
CA ALA A 143 -13.66 1.04 7.98
C ALA A 143 -14.53 2.08 8.70
N ASP A 144 -13.95 2.83 9.64
CA ASP A 144 -14.61 3.91 10.34
C ASP A 144 -14.87 5.15 9.43
N ASN A 145 -14.60 5.08 8.11
CA ASN A 145 -14.87 6.16 7.14
C ASN A 145 -16.19 5.98 6.39
N SER A 146 -16.88 4.86 6.64
CA SER A 146 -18.11 4.46 5.94
C SER A 146 -19.35 4.79 6.76
#